data_AF-E5BI35-F1
#
_entry.id   AF-E5BI35-F1
#
_cell.length_a   1.000
_cell.length_b   1.000
_cell.length_c   1.000
_cell.angle_alpha   90.00
_cell.angle_beta   90.00
_cell.angle_gamma   90.00
#
_symmetry.space_group_name_H-M   'P 1'
#
loop_
_entity.id
_entity.type
_entity.pdbx_description
1 polymer ?
#
loop_
_entity_poly.entity_id
_entity_poly.type
_entity_poly.pdbx_seq_one_letter_code
_entity_poly.pdbx_strand_id
1 'polypeptide(L)'
;MGTIMLKACDRKIYNLRKRISNLEKKKYLTIIQENKIARKIRDHKLLQLGLLFEITYTLIYSEYEVTGHLLQLKEKQGEELNILQTEGNSIFSEISIEEHDKEEVRYLLTEERKARNHILISYGALLESTNTMYYPLSVLIAYIRNIHNYTKEELKSLEEIGRQFFREKDGKGEN
;
A
#
# COMPACT_ATOMS: atom_id res chain seq x y z
N MET A 1 -19.82 39.42 51.20
CA MET A 1 -18.67 39.11 50.31
C MET A 1 -18.69 37.67 49.74
N GLY A 2 -19.21 36.65 50.44
CA GLY A 2 -19.18 35.25 49.97
C GLY A 2 -19.93 34.94 48.65
N THR A 3 -21.07 35.59 48.38
CA THR A 3 -21.90 35.29 47.19
C THR A 3 -21.31 35.80 45.87
N ILE A 4 -20.49 36.86 45.92
CA ILE A 4 -19.81 37.43 44.73
C ILE A 4 -18.61 36.55 44.33
N MET A 5 -17.88 36.05 45.33
CA MET A 5 -16.76 35.10 45.15
C MET A 5 -17.24 33.77 44.53
N LEU A 6 -18.37 33.23 44.98
CA LEU A 6 -18.97 32.00 44.41
C LEU A 6 -19.30 32.15 42.92
N LYS A 7 -19.96 33.26 42.51
CA LYS A 7 -20.26 33.53 41.10
C LYS A 7 -19.00 33.69 40.23
N ALA A 8 -17.92 34.24 40.78
CA ALA A 8 -16.64 34.37 40.08
C ALA A 8 -15.97 33.00 39.90
N CYS A 9 -16.02 32.13 40.90
CA CYS A 9 -15.56 30.74 40.82
C CYS A 9 -16.33 29.93 39.78
N ASP A 10 -17.67 30.03 39.75
CA ASP A 10 -18.50 29.32 38.78
C ASP A 10 -18.21 29.75 37.34
N ARG A 11 -18.01 31.06 37.11
CA ARG A 11 -17.62 31.58 35.81
C ARG A 11 -16.24 31.09 35.38
N LYS A 12 -15.30 30.96 36.33
CA LYS A 12 -13.96 30.40 36.08
C LYS A 12 -14.05 28.92 35.72
N ILE A 13 -14.85 28.13 36.44
CA ILE A 13 -15.09 26.71 36.16
C ILE A 13 -15.71 26.53 34.78
N TYR A 14 -16.73 27.31 34.44
CA TYR A 14 -17.36 27.27 33.11
C TYR A 14 -16.36 27.58 31.99
N ASN A 15 -15.56 28.64 32.15
CA ASN A 15 -14.54 29.01 31.17
C ASN A 15 -13.46 27.93 31.01
N LEU A 16 -13.05 27.28 32.11
CA LEU A 16 -12.11 26.16 32.08
C LEU A 16 -12.70 24.95 31.35
N ARG A 17 -13.95 24.55 31.66
CA ARG A 17 -14.65 23.47 30.96
C ARG A 17 -14.78 23.75 29.46
N LYS A 18 -15.15 24.98 29.08
CA LYS A 18 -15.21 25.41 27.68
C LYS A 18 -13.83 25.34 27.00
N ARG A 19 -12.76 25.73 27.70
CA ARG A 19 -11.40 25.66 27.18
C ARG A 19 -10.92 24.22 27.00
N ILE A 20 -11.22 23.33 27.95
CA ILE A 20 -10.94 21.89 27.85
C ILE A 20 -11.65 21.30 26.62
N SER A 21 -12.96 21.51 26.49
CA SER A 21 -13.73 21.01 25.35
C SER A 21 -13.19 21.51 24.00
N ASN A 22 -12.79 22.78 23.92
CA ASN A 22 -12.16 23.32 22.71
C ASN A 22 -10.80 22.68 22.40
N LEU A 23 -9.99 22.36 23.42
CA LEU A 23 -8.71 21.69 23.25
C LEU A 23 -8.90 20.23 22.79
N GLU A 24 -9.87 19.51 23.35
CA GLU A 24 -10.24 18.16 22.92
C GLU A 24 -10.68 18.14 21.45
N LYS A 25 -11.55 19.07 21.06
CA LYS A 25 -11.98 19.23 19.67
C LYS A 25 -10.80 19.50 18.74
N LYS A 26 -9.88 20.38 19.13
CA LYS A 26 -8.67 20.67 18.36
C LYS A 26 -7.80 19.41 18.20
N LYS A 27 -7.54 18.69 19.28
CA LYS A 27 -6.77 17.44 19.26
C LYS A 27 -7.39 16.41 18.30
N TYR A 28 -8.70 16.23 18.36
CA TYR A 28 -9.42 15.32 17.47
C TYR A 28 -9.26 15.71 15.99
N LEU A 29 -9.41 17.00 15.66
CA LEU A 29 -9.23 17.49 14.29
C LEU A 29 -7.78 17.32 13.80
N THR A 30 -6.80 17.52 14.67
CA THR A 30 -5.38 17.24 14.36
C THR A 30 -5.18 15.78 14.00
N ILE A 31 -5.70 14.83 14.79
CA ILE A 31 -5.59 13.39 14.52
C ILE A 31 -6.22 13.03 13.17
N ILE A 32 -7.38 13.60 12.82
CA ILE A 32 -8.00 13.38 11.51
C ILE A 32 -7.09 13.86 10.38
N GLN A 33 -6.49 15.05 10.54
CA GLN A 33 -5.59 15.60 9.54
C GLN A 33 -4.33 14.74 9.37
N GLU A 34 -3.72 14.32 10.48
CA GLU A 34 -2.56 13.42 10.49
C GLU A 34 -2.88 12.09 9.79
N ASN A 35 -4.01 11.46 10.13
CA ASN A 35 -4.46 10.22 9.49
C ASN A 35 -4.73 10.39 7.99
N LYS A 36 -5.27 11.54 7.57
CA LYS A 36 -5.50 11.84 6.15
C LYS A 36 -4.18 11.99 5.39
N ILE A 37 -3.17 12.64 6.00
CA ILE A 37 -1.84 12.78 5.42
C ILE A 37 -1.16 11.41 5.34
N ALA A 38 -1.19 10.62 6.42
CA ALA A 38 -0.61 9.28 6.45
C ALA A 38 -1.23 8.36 5.37
N ARG A 39 -2.55 8.42 5.18
CA ARG A 39 -3.23 7.68 4.12
C ARG A 39 -2.74 8.08 2.73
N LYS A 40 -2.63 9.38 2.46
CA LYS A 40 -2.11 9.86 1.16
C LYS A 40 -0.67 9.42 0.90
N ILE A 41 0.18 9.44 1.92
CA ILE A 41 1.56 8.96 1.82
C ILE A 41 1.58 7.47 1.49
N ARG A 42 0.76 6.68 2.20
CA ARG A 42 0.62 5.24 1.94
C ARG A 42 0.11 4.98 0.52
N ASP A 43 -0.98 5.63 0.11
CA ASP A 43 -1.56 5.44 -1.22
C ASP A 43 -0.55 5.79 -2.33
N HIS A 44 0.25 6.85 -2.15
CA HIS A 44 1.31 7.19 -3.08
C HIS A 44 2.40 6.12 -3.16
N LYS A 45 2.84 5.58 -2.02
CA LYS A 45 3.79 4.46 -1.97
C LYS A 45 3.22 3.21 -2.65
N LEU A 46 1.97 2.87 -2.37
CA LEU A 46 1.32 1.71 -2.97
C LEU A 46 1.12 1.88 -4.48
N LEU A 47 0.83 3.10 -4.95
CA LEU A 47 0.76 3.39 -6.38
C LEU A 47 2.13 3.14 -7.05
N GLN A 48 3.23 3.63 -6.47
CA GLN A 48 4.57 3.39 -7.00
C GLN A 48 4.91 1.89 -7.07
N LEU A 49 4.53 1.12 -6.06
CA LEU A 49 4.71 -0.34 -6.05
C LEU A 49 3.79 -1.03 -7.08
N GLY A 50 2.56 -0.53 -7.24
CA GLY A 50 1.59 -0.99 -8.22
C GLY A 50 2.08 -0.85 -9.66
N LEU A 51 2.77 0.25 -9.97
CA LEU A 51 3.35 0.51 -11.29
C LEU A 51 4.34 -0.58 -11.72
N LEU A 52 5.01 -1.27 -10.79
CA LEU A 52 5.87 -2.41 -11.13
C LEU A 52 5.08 -3.50 -11.86
N PHE A 53 3.84 -3.76 -11.44
CA PHE A 53 2.98 -4.76 -12.08
C PHE A 53 2.54 -4.34 -13.49
N GLU A 54 2.29 -3.05 -13.69
CA GLU A 54 1.95 -2.52 -15.01
C GLU A 54 3.14 -2.55 -15.97
N ILE A 55 4.32 -2.07 -15.53
CA ILE A 55 5.56 -2.08 -16.33
C ILE A 55 5.91 -3.51 -16.78
N THR A 56 5.65 -4.48 -15.91
CA THR A 56 5.92 -5.89 -16.19
C THR A 56 4.78 -6.61 -16.91
N TYR A 57 3.66 -5.95 -17.21
CA TYR A 57 2.45 -6.55 -17.82
C TYR A 57 1.83 -7.70 -17.01
N THR A 58 1.97 -7.66 -15.68
CA THR A 58 1.49 -8.72 -14.79
C THR A 58 0.11 -8.47 -14.19
N LEU A 59 -0.55 -7.35 -14.54
CA LEU A 59 -1.94 -7.07 -14.18
C LEU A 59 -2.95 -8.06 -14.78
N ILE A 60 -2.52 -8.90 -15.74
CA ILE A 60 -3.34 -9.97 -16.33
C ILE A 60 -3.56 -11.14 -15.38
N TYR A 61 -2.70 -11.31 -14.37
CA TYR A 61 -2.81 -12.39 -13.39
C TYR A 61 -3.75 -11.99 -12.26
N SER A 62 -4.46 -12.95 -11.72
CA SER A 62 -5.33 -12.74 -10.56
C SER A 62 -4.52 -12.32 -9.33
N GLU A 63 -5.17 -11.59 -8.42
CA GLU A 63 -4.57 -11.21 -7.13
C GLU A 63 -4.11 -12.44 -6.34
N TYR A 64 -4.75 -13.60 -6.49
CA TYR A 64 -4.35 -14.84 -5.83
C TYR A 64 -3.06 -15.42 -6.41
N GLU A 65 -2.92 -15.52 -7.74
CA GLU A 65 -1.69 -15.97 -8.39
C GLU A 65 -0.51 -15.06 -8.01
N VAL A 66 -0.72 -13.75 -8.10
CA VAL A 66 0.29 -12.76 -7.70
C VAL A 66 0.64 -12.90 -6.23
N THR A 67 -0.34 -13.05 -5.35
CA THR A 67 -0.08 -13.23 -3.91
C THR A 67 0.73 -14.50 -3.64
N GLY A 68 0.36 -15.62 -4.26
CA GLY A 68 1.10 -16.88 -4.13
C GLY A 68 2.56 -16.74 -4.60
N HIS A 69 2.76 -16.07 -5.74
CA HIS A 69 4.08 -15.75 -6.27
C HIS A 69 4.89 -14.91 -5.28
N LEU A 70 4.34 -13.78 -4.82
CA LEU A 70 5.02 -12.89 -3.88
C LEU A 70 5.41 -13.60 -2.57
N LEU A 71 4.60 -14.54 -2.08
CA LEU A 71 4.92 -15.28 -0.86
C LEU A 71 6.18 -16.13 -1.01
N GLN A 72 6.44 -16.68 -2.19
CA GLN A 72 7.64 -17.46 -2.50
C GLN A 72 8.92 -16.60 -2.53
N LEU A 73 8.82 -15.27 -2.67
CA LEU A 73 9.99 -14.39 -2.66
C LEU A 73 10.79 -14.51 -1.36
N LYS A 74 10.12 -14.79 -0.24
CA LYS A 74 10.74 -14.92 1.08
C LYS A 74 11.69 -16.12 1.18
N GLU A 75 11.54 -17.08 0.29
CA GLU A 75 12.35 -18.30 0.24
C GLU A 75 13.65 -18.08 -0.55
N LYS A 76 13.75 -16.98 -1.31
CA LYS A 76 14.91 -16.65 -2.13
C LYS A 76 16.06 -16.11 -1.28
N GLN A 77 17.28 -16.59 -1.55
CA GLN A 77 18.47 -16.23 -0.77
C GLN A 77 19.71 -16.01 -1.64
N GLY A 78 20.64 -15.22 -1.10
CA GLY A 78 22.00 -15.06 -1.63
C GLY A 78 22.02 -14.75 -3.12
N GLU A 79 22.51 -15.71 -3.91
CA GLU A 79 22.72 -15.56 -5.35
C GLU A 79 21.43 -15.33 -6.13
N GLU A 80 20.30 -15.94 -5.73
CA GLU A 80 19.02 -15.73 -6.40
C GLU A 80 18.58 -14.27 -6.31
N LEU A 81 18.81 -13.62 -5.16
CA LEU A 81 18.49 -12.20 -4.98
C LEU A 81 19.43 -11.30 -5.79
N ASN A 82 20.71 -11.68 -5.93
CA ASN A 82 21.67 -10.95 -6.75
C ASN A 82 21.32 -11.00 -8.25
N ILE A 83 20.88 -12.15 -8.74
CA ILE A 83 20.41 -12.32 -10.12
C ILE A 83 19.19 -11.42 -10.36
N LEU A 84 18.16 -11.51 -9.50
CA LEU A 84 16.98 -10.65 -9.59
C LEU A 84 17.33 -9.16 -9.54
N GLN A 85 18.27 -8.77 -8.68
CA GLN A 85 18.72 -7.39 -8.59
C GLN A 85 19.39 -6.92 -9.88
N THR A 86 20.21 -7.77 -10.50
CA THR A 86 20.88 -7.47 -11.77
C THR A 86 19.88 -7.35 -12.92
N GLU A 87 18.95 -8.30 -13.02
CA GLU A 87 17.86 -8.29 -14.01
C GLU A 87 16.99 -7.04 -13.86
N GLY A 88 16.60 -6.69 -12.63
CA GLY A 88 15.76 -5.54 -12.36
C GLY A 88 16.45 -4.21 -12.66
N ASN A 89 17.75 -4.12 -12.40
CA ASN A 89 18.53 -2.95 -12.79
C ASN A 89 18.58 -2.79 -14.31
N SER A 90 18.61 -3.90 -15.07
CA SER A 90 18.51 -3.85 -16.54
C SER A 90 17.15 -3.27 -16.96
N ILE A 91 16.05 -3.71 -16.36
CA ILE A 91 14.71 -3.16 -16.64
C ILE A 91 14.67 -1.65 -16.38
N PHE A 92 15.20 -1.20 -15.24
CA PHE A 92 15.23 0.23 -14.90
C PHE A 92 16.21 1.06 -15.74
N SER A 93 17.16 0.44 -16.43
CA SER A 93 18.00 1.15 -17.40
C SER A 93 17.25 1.52 -18.69
N GLU A 94 16.15 0.80 -18.97
CA GLU A 94 15.32 1.01 -20.16
C GLU A 94 14.07 1.84 -19.85
N ILE A 95 13.51 1.70 -18.63
CA ILE A 95 12.21 2.26 -18.26
C ILE A 95 12.31 2.97 -16.90
N SER A 96 11.94 4.26 -16.86
CA SER A 96 11.67 4.98 -15.61
C SER A 96 10.21 4.78 -15.18
N ILE A 97 9.98 4.51 -13.89
CA ILE A 97 8.63 4.40 -13.31
C ILE A 97 7.86 5.71 -13.52
N GLU A 98 8.51 6.86 -13.31
CA GLU A 98 7.90 8.17 -13.42
C GLU A 98 7.55 8.55 -14.86
N GLU A 99 8.39 8.16 -15.82
CA GLU A 99 8.13 8.40 -17.24
C GLU A 99 7.02 7.49 -17.74
N HIS A 100 7.04 6.21 -17.39
CA HIS A 100 5.98 5.26 -17.72
C HIS A 100 4.62 5.74 -17.19
N ASP A 101 4.53 6.14 -15.91
CA ASP A 101 3.26 6.62 -15.34
C ASP A 101 2.74 7.86 -16.08
N LYS A 102 3.62 8.80 -16.44
CA LYS A 102 3.23 10.00 -17.21
C LYS A 102 2.70 9.65 -18.60
N GLU A 103 3.30 8.69 -19.27
CA GLU A 103 2.89 8.25 -20.61
C GLU A 103 1.54 7.55 -20.57
N GLU A 104 1.36 6.59 -19.68
CA GLU A 104 0.12 5.82 -19.53
C GLU A 104 -1.08 6.70 -19.18
N VAL A 105 -0.88 7.75 -18.37
CA VAL A 105 -1.98 8.65 -17.98
C VAL A 105 -2.19 9.85 -18.91
N ARG A 106 -1.35 10.01 -19.94
CA ARG A 106 -1.31 11.22 -20.79
C ARG A 106 -2.64 11.52 -21.45
N TYR A 107 -3.33 10.48 -21.92
CA TYR A 107 -4.58 10.60 -22.67
C TYR A 107 -5.81 10.13 -21.88
N LEU A 108 -5.64 9.73 -20.63
CA LEU A 108 -6.73 9.28 -19.77
C LEU A 108 -7.53 10.46 -19.22
N LEU A 109 -8.85 10.31 -19.22
CA LEU A 109 -9.77 11.16 -18.48
C LEU A 109 -9.55 11.00 -16.97
N THR A 110 -10.08 11.95 -16.20
CA THR A 110 -9.93 11.95 -14.73
C THR A 110 -10.48 10.67 -14.09
N GLU A 111 -11.62 10.16 -14.55
CA GLU A 111 -12.23 8.95 -13.99
C GLU A 111 -11.45 7.68 -14.39
N GLU A 112 -10.91 7.62 -15.61
CA GLU A 112 -10.05 6.52 -16.06
C GLU A 112 -8.75 6.46 -15.26
N ARG A 113 -8.13 7.62 -15.02
CA ARG A 113 -6.93 7.73 -14.18
C ARG A 113 -7.20 7.28 -12.75
N LYS A 114 -8.36 7.64 -12.17
CA LYS A 114 -8.77 7.17 -10.84
C LYS A 114 -8.95 5.65 -10.81
N ALA A 115 -9.62 5.09 -11.82
CA ALA A 115 -9.84 3.65 -11.92
C ALA A 115 -8.51 2.88 -12.04
N ARG A 116 -7.60 3.34 -12.93
CA ARG A 116 -6.25 2.79 -13.05
C ARG A 116 -5.50 2.86 -11.72
N ASN A 117 -5.45 4.03 -11.09
CA ASN A 117 -4.74 4.20 -9.81
C ASN A 117 -5.32 3.32 -8.71
N HIS A 118 -6.64 3.10 -8.69
CA HIS A 118 -7.27 2.18 -7.74
C HIS A 118 -6.76 0.74 -7.93
N ILE A 119 -6.70 0.26 -9.18
CA ILE A 119 -6.16 -1.07 -9.51
C ILE A 119 -4.69 -1.17 -9.08
N LEU A 120 -3.87 -0.18 -9.45
CA LEU A 120 -2.44 -0.19 -9.11
C LEU A 120 -2.21 -0.16 -7.59
N ILE A 121 -2.97 0.65 -6.85
CA ILE A 121 -2.90 0.68 -5.38
C ILE A 121 -3.27 -0.69 -4.79
N SER A 122 -4.28 -1.38 -5.32
CA SER A 122 -4.64 -2.73 -4.88
C SER A 122 -3.50 -3.72 -5.09
N TYR A 123 -2.85 -3.73 -6.27
CA TYR A 123 -1.69 -4.61 -6.52
C TYR A 123 -0.48 -4.23 -5.66
N GLY A 124 -0.22 -2.93 -5.47
CA GLY A 124 0.80 -2.47 -4.52
C GLY A 124 0.51 -2.93 -3.09
N ALA A 125 -0.77 -3.01 -2.69
CA ALA A 125 -1.16 -3.54 -1.39
C ALA A 125 -0.90 -5.04 -1.24
N LEU A 126 -0.78 -5.81 -2.33
CA LEU A 126 -0.36 -7.21 -2.28
C LEU A 126 1.08 -7.32 -1.76
N LEU A 127 1.99 -6.44 -2.18
CA LEU A 127 3.37 -6.38 -1.67
C LEU A 127 3.43 -6.01 -0.18
N GLU A 128 2.57 -5.09 0.25
CA GLU A 128 2.44 -4.73 1.67
C GLU A 128 1.90 -5.91 2.49
N SER A 129 0.80 -6.53 2.03
CA SER A 129 0.11 -7.60 2.74
C SER A 129 0.95 -8.87 2.87
N THR A 130 1.75 -9.18 1.84
CA THR A 130 2.70 -10.30 1.84
C THR A 130 4.02 -9.95 2.54
N ASN A 131 4.21 -8.72 3.04
CA ASN A 131 5.45 -8.28 3.69
C ASN A 131 6.69 -8.37 2.76
N THR A 132 6.50 -8.09 1.48
CA THR A 132 7.56 -8.12 0.45
C THR A 132 7.99 -6.74 -0.02
N MET A 133 7.24 -5.68 0.33
CA MET A 133 7.58 -4.29 -0.05
C MET A 133 8.93 -3.75 0.48
N TYR A 134 9.66 -4.53 1.29
CA TYR A 134 10.96 -4.16 1.85
C TYR A 134 12.15 -4.62 0.99
N TYR A 135 11.91 -5.50 0.01
CA TYR A 135 12.94 -5.88 -0.95
C TYR A 135 13.28 -4.68 -1.86
N PRO A 136 14.52 -4.59 -2.37
CA PRO A 136 14.89 -3.56 -3.34
C PRO A 136 13.95 -3.56 -4.54
N LEU A 137 13.62 -2.37 -5.08
CA LEU A 137 12.71 -2.25 -6.23
C LEU A 137 13.19 -3.07 -7.44
N SER A 138 14.51 -3.19 -7.65
CA SER A 138 15.07 -4.01 -8.74
C SER A 138 14.79 -5.50 -8.53
N VAL A 139 14.92 -6.00 -7.29
CA VAL A 139 14.50 -7.37 -6.98
C VAL A 139 13.00 -7.54 -7.21
N LEU A 140 12.18 -6.59 -6.77
CA LEU A 140 10.73 -6.68 -6.92
C LEU A 140 10.29 -6.69 -8.38
N ILE A 141 10.78 -5.77 -9.21
CA ILE A 141 10.34 -5.68 -10.62
C ILE A 141 10.76 -6.93 -11.41
N ALA A 142 11.97 -7.45 -11.20
CA ALA A 142 12.41 -8.69 -11.83
C ALA A 142 11.59 -9.89 -11.34
N TYR A 143 11.39 -9.98 -10.03
CA TYR A 143 10.65 -11.08 -9.45
C TYR A 143 9.19 -11.08 -9.93
N ILE A 144 8.52 -9.93 -9.91
CA ILE A 144 7.16 -9.79 -10.43
C ILE A 144 7.10 -10.27 -11.88
N ARG A 145 8.00 -9.81 -12.75
CA ARG A 145 8.07 -10.24 -14.16
C ARG A 145 8.22 -11.76 -14.33
N ASN A 146 8.94 -12.42 -13.43
CA ASN A 146 9.18 -13.87 -13.52
C ASN A 146 7.90 -14.72 -13.39
N ILE A 147 6.77 -14.14 -12.99
CA ILE A 147 5.48 -14.84 -13.00
C ILE A 147 5.10 -15.32 -14.42
N HIS A 148 5.59 -14.65 -15.47
CA HIS A 148 5.36 -15.05 -16.86
C HIS A 148 6.03 -16.37 -17.25
N ASN A 149 6.98 -16.85 -16.44
CA ASN A 149 7.73 -18.08 -16.73
C ASN A 149 7.01 -19.34 -16.23
N TYR A 150 5.93 -19.20 -15.46
CA TYR A 150 5.18 -20.35 -14.95
C TYR A 150 4.27 -20.97 -16.01
N THR A 151 4.18 -22.29 -15.97
CA THR A 151 3.18 -23.09 -16.67
C THR A 151 1.79 -22.87 -16.07
N LYS A 152 0.75 -23.34 -16.79
CA LYS A 152 -0.63 -23.26 -16.28
C LYS A 152 -0.84 -24.07 -15.00
N GLU A 153 -0.18 -25.23 -14.87
CA GLU A 153 -0.25 -26.02 -13.63
C GLU A 153 0.40 -25.27 -12.46
N GLU A 154 1.56 -24.65 -12.68
CA GLU A 154 2.25 -23.89 -11.63
C GLU A 154 1.45 -22.64 -11.22
N LEU A 155 0.86 -21.92 -12.16
CA LEU A 155 -0.03 -20.79 -11.86
C LEU A 155 -1.21 -21.19 -10.99
N LYS A 156 -1.83 -22.35 -11.24
CA LYS A 156 -2.88 -22.89 -10.35
C LYS A 156 -2.39 -23.15 -8.93
N SER A 157 -1.18 -23.69 -8.79
CA SER A 157 -0.55 -23.89 -7.47
C SER A 157 -0.35 -22.56 -6.74
N LEU A 158 0.14 -21.52 -7.43
CA LEU A 158 0.26 -20.18 -6.87
C LEU A 158 -1.10 -19.61 -6.46
N GLU A 159 -2.13 -19.80 -7.30
CA GLU A 159 -3.49 -19.38 -7.00
C GLU A 159 -4.01 -20.04 -5.70
N GLU A 160 -3.78 -21.34 -5.52
CA GLU A 160 -4.16 -22.07 -4.30
C GLU A 160 -3.44 -21.52 -3.06
N ILE A 161 -2.13 -21.25 -3.16
CA ILE A 161 -1.34 -20.62 -2.09
C ILE A 161 -1.92 -19.24 -1.74
N GLY A 162 -2.21 -18.41 -2.74
CA GLY A 162 -2.79 -17.09 -2.55
C GLY A 162 -4.16 -17.15 -1.89
N ARG A 163 -5.05 -18.04 -2.36
CA ARG A 163 -6.37 -18.26 -1.75
C ARG A 163 -6.25 -18.68 -0.28
N GLN A 164 -5.30 -19.56 0.03
CA GLN A 164 -5.06 -20.01 1.39
C GLN A 164 -4.59 -18.86 2.28
N PHE A 165 -3.68 -18.02 1.80
CA PHE A 165 -3.21 -16.83 2.52
C PHE A 165 -4.36 -15.89 2.92
N PHE A 166 -5.28 -15.58 1.99
CA PHE A 166 -6.43 -14.73 2.31
C PHE A 166 -7.40 -15.40 3.30
N ARG A 167 -7.68 -16.71 3.14
CA ARG A 167 -8.51 -17.45 4.10
C ARG A 167 -7.96 -17.40 5.53
N GLU A 168 -6.64 -17.54 5.69
CA GLU A 168 -6.01 -17.47 7.01
C GLU A 168 -6.02 -16.06 7.60
N LYS A 169 -5.93 -15.03 6.75
CA LYS A 169 -6.05 -13.63 7.17
C LYS A 169 -7.46 -13.31 7.66
N ASP A 170 -8.48 -13.76 6.93
CA ASP A 170 -9.88 -13.53 7.28
C ASP A 170 -10.28 -14.34 8.52
N GLY A 171 -9.80 -15.57 8.64
CA GLY A 171 -10.02 -16.43 9.81
C GLY A 171 -9.30 -15.99 11.09
N LYS A 172 -8.30 -15.11 11.00
CA LYS A 172 -7.60 -14.50 12.16
C LYS A 172 -8.26 -13.20 12.65
N GLY A 173 -9.42 -12.81 12.09
CA GLY A 173 -10.22 -11.67 12.53
C GLY A 173 -11.09 -11.91 13.78
N GLU A 174 -11.12 -13.15 14.30
CA GLU A 174 -11.83 -13.54 15.53
C GLU A 174 -10.84 -14.16 16.53
N ASN A 175 -10.13 -13.33 17.30
CA ASN A 175 -9.56 -13.65 18.62
C ASN A 175 -9.15 -12.37 19.34
#